data_AF-V5FHZ1-F1
#
_entry.id   AF-V5FHZ1-F1
#
_cell.length_a   1.000
_cell.length_b   1.000
_cell.length_c   1.000
_cell.angle_alpha   90.00
_cell.angle_beta   90.00
_cell.angle_gamma   90.00
#
_symmetry.space_group_name_H-M   'P 1'
#
loop_
_entity.id
_entity.type
_entity.pdbx_description
1 polymer ?
#
loop_
_entity_poly.entity_id
_entity_poly.type
_entity_poly.pdbx_seq_one_letter_code
_entity_poly.pdbx_strand_id
1 'polypeptide(L)'
;MRFYDSLEKVEHKEEQLRLLVAQLSDSRRKSYFQQQSKQLKDPDTYACLNWFFLFGIHHCYLKRYWLFVAELLGSIWALVGSILGDSWGVWFFIALFLFELPQLFFSQRIARNYNYQVSYQIYADLQPGK
;
A
#
# COMPACT_ATOMS: atom_id res chain seq x y z
N MET A 1 9.79 -1.18 0.88
CA MET A 1 8.82 -0.08 0.71
C MET A 1 9.55 1.26 0.82
N ARG A 2 9.25 2.27 -0.02
CA ARG A 2 9.85 3.61 0.13
C ARG A 2 9.13 4.38 1.24
N PHE A 3 9.61 4.24 2.47
CA PHE A 3 9.16 5.03 3.62
C PHE A 3 9.84 6.41 3.70
N TYR A 4 10.43 6.91 2.61
CA TYR A 4 11.31 8.09 2.64
C TYR A 4 10.72 9.31 1.93
N ASP A 5 9.61 9.15 1.20
CA ASP A 5 8.93 10.31 0.63
C ASP A 5 8.23 11.07 1.78
N SER A 6 8.42 12.39 1.88
CA SER A 6 7.62 13.21 2.79
C SER A 6 6.18 13.27 2.29
N LEU A 7 5.21 13.55 3.17
CA LEU A 7 3.83 13.78 2.75
C LEU A 7 3.74 14.90 1.72
N GLU A 8 4.53 15.97 1.90
CA GLU A 8 4.68 17.07 0.95
C GLU A 8 5.11 16.59 -0.46
N LYS A 9 6.06 15.64 -0.55
CA LYS A 9 6.45 15.06 -1.85
C LYS A 9 5.30 14.29 -2.49
N VAL A 10 4.48 13.60 -1.70
CA VAL A 10 3.31 12.87 -2.21
C VAL A 10 2.25 13.86 -2.68
N GLU A 11 1.99 14.91 -1.91
CA GLU A 11 1.09 16.02 -2.27
C GLU A 11 1.50 16.69 -3.57
N HIS A 12 2.78 17.01 -3.70
CA HIS A 12 3.30 17.59 -4.93
C HIS A 12 3.06 16.67 -6.13
N LYS A 13 3.34 15.37 -6.01
CA LYS A 13 3.08 14.39 -7.09
C LYS A 13 1.59 14.32 -7.46
N GLU A 14 0.72 14.27 -6.46
CA GLU A 14 -0.74 14.26 -6.67
C GLU A 14 -1.22 15.54 -7.37
N GLU A 15 -0.67 16.70 -7.01
CA GLU A 15 -1.03 17.97 -7.63
C GLU A 15 -0.54 18.07 -9.07
N GLN A 16 0.69 17.64 -9.35
CA GLN A 16 1.18 17.57 -10.74
C GLN A 16 0.29 16.66 -11.60
N LEU A 17 -0.15 15.51 -11.06
CA LEU A 17 -1.08 14.65 -11.77
C LEU A 17 -2.45 15.30 -11.98
N ARG A 18 -2.95 16.09 -11.01
CA ARG A 18 -4.21 16.84 -11.14
C ARG A 18 -4.15 17.83 -12.31
N LEU A 19 -3.03 18.56 -12.44
CA LEU A 19 -2.80 19.48 -13.56
C LEU A 19 -2.76 18.76 -14.91
N LEU A 20 -2.12 17.58 -14.96
CA LEU A 20 -2.08 16.74 -16.15
C LEU A 20 -3.48 16.22 -16.56
N VAL A 21 -4.27 15.78 -15.58
CA VAL A 21 -5.66 15.32 -15.80
C VAL A 21 -6.56 16.47 -16.27
N ALA A 22 -6.31 17.70 -15.80
CA ALA A 22 -7.06 18.88 -16.22
C ALA A 22 -6.91 19.19 -17.72
N GLN A 23 -5.81 18.74 -18.34
CA GLN A 23 -5.55 18.91 -19.78
C GLN A 23 -6.23 17.84 -20.66
N LEU A 24 -6.84 16.81 -20.06
CA LEU A 24 -7.59 15.81 -20.82
C LEU A 24 -8.89 16.40 -21.37
N SER A 25 -9.31 15.92 -22.55
CA SER A 25 -10.65 16.16 -23.09
C SER A 25 -11.73 15.70 -22.10
N ASP A 26 -12.90 16.34 -22.10
CA ASP A 26 -13.99 16.06 -21.15
C ASP A 26 -14.39 14.58 -21.06
N SER A 27 -14.46 13.87 -22.19
CA SER A 27 -14.79 12.44 -22.22
C SER A 27 -13.76 11.59 -21.47
N ARG A 28 -12.47 11.82 -21.73
CA ARG A 28 -11.34 11.14 -21.06
C ARG A 28 -11.24 11.51 -19.60
N ARG A 29 -11.41 12.79 -19.26
CA ARG A 29 -11.43 13.28 -17.88
C ARG A 29 -12.55 12.63 -17.06
N LYS A 30 -13.75 12.48 -17.65
CA LYS A 30 -14.85 11.75 -17.02
C LYS A 30 -14.51 10.27 -16.80
N SER A 31 -13.96 9.59 -17.80
CA SER A 31 -13.52 8.19 -17.69
C SER A 31 -12.45 8.01 -16.61
N TYR A 32 -11.49 8.94 -16.52
CA TYR A 32 -10.46 8.95 -15.49
C TYR A 32 -11.06 8.91 -14.08
N PHE A 33 -11.95 9.85 -13.74
CA PHE A 33 -12.54 9.91 -12.40
C PHE A 33 -13.45 8.72 -12.09
N GLN A 34 -14.15 8.18 -13.09
CA GLN A 34 -14.93 6.95 -12.94
C GLN A 34 -14.08 5.72 -12.62
N GLN A 35 -12.89 5.60 -13.22
CA GLN A 35 -11.97 4.50 -12.94
C GLN A 35 -11.21 4.71 -11.63
N GLN A 36 -10.78 5.95 -11.36
CA GLN A 36 -10.02 6.30 -10.18
C GLN A 36 -10.82 6.03 -8.91
N SER A 37 -12.06 6.54 -8.83
CA SER A 37 -12.93 6.40 -7.66
C SER A 37 -13.16 4.96 -7.22
N LYS A 38 -13.13 3.99 -8.14
CA LYS A 38 -13.31 2.56 -7.83
C LYS A 38 -12.09 1.88 -7.23
N GLN A 39 -10.91 2.49 -7.35
CA GLN A 39 -9.64 1.83 -7.04
C GLN A 39 -8.85 2.50 -5.93
N LEU A 40 -9.23 3.72 -5.52
CA LEU A 40 -8.61 4.41 -4.40
C LEU A 40 -8.76 3.61 -3.11
N LYS A 41 -7.70 3.65 -2.32
CA LYS A 41 -7.56 2.98 -1.03
C LYS A 41 -7.52 4.01 0.08
N ASP A 42 -8.24 3.71 1.14
CA ASP A 42 -8.34 4.58 2.30
C ASP A 42 -7.20 4.26 3.29
N PRO A 43 -6.40 5.26 3.70
CA PRO A 43 -5.35 5.08 4.70
C PRO A 43 -5.84 4.46 6.02
N ASP A 44 -7.01 4.86 6.49
CA ASP A 44 -7.51 4.44 7.80
C ASP A 44 -7.93 2.97 7.75
N THR A 45 -8.56 2.55 6.64
CA THR A 45 -8.81 1.14 6.36
C THR A 45 -7.51 0.32 6.34
N TYR A 46 -6.44 0.82 5.73
CA TYR A 46 -5.13 0.15 5.74
C TYR A 46 -4.56 0.06 7.17
N ALA A 47 -4.63 1.13 7.96
CA ALA A 47 -4.15 1.16 9.33
C ALA A 47 -4.93 0.17 10.22
N CYS A 48 -6.26 0.13 10.09
CA CYS A 48 -7.12 -0.83 10.77
C CYS A 48 -6.73 -2.27 10.42
N LEU A 49 -6.51 -2.57 9.14
CA LEU A 49 -6.08 -3.91 8.72
C LEU A 49 -4.71 -4.28 9.29
N ASN A 50 -3.76 -3.34 9.31
CA ASN A 50 -2.43 -3.56 9.86
C ASN A 50 -2.46 -3.77 11.39
N TRP A 51 -3.34 -3.06 12.09
CA TRP A 51 -3.53 -3.21 13.54
C TRP A 51 -4.20 -4.53 13.92
N PHE A 52 -5.28 -4.93 13.23
CA PHE A 52 -6.08 -6.09 13.60
C PHE A 52 -5.54 -7.44 13.08
N PHE A 53 -4.75 -7.44 11.99
CA PHE A 53 -4.34 -8.67 11.33
C PHE A 53 -2.81 -8.80 11.27
N LEU A 54 -2.27 -9.45 12.30
CA LEU A 54 -0.83 -9.73 12.53
C LEU A 54 -0.16 -10.66 11.50
N PHE A 55 -0.81 -10.99 10.38
CA PHE A 55 -0.30 -11.91 9.36
C PHE A 55 -0.23 -11.27 7.96
N GLY A 56 -0.05 -9.97 7.88
CA GLY A 56 0.20 -9.30 6.60
C GLY A 56 -1.02 -9.02 5.73
N ILE A 57 -2.26 -9.13 6.25
CA ILE A 57 -3.48 -8.99 5.43
C ILE A 57 -3.60 -7.58 4.83
N HIS A 58 -3.09 -6.55 5.50
CA HIS A 58 -3.03 -5.18 4.96
C HIS A 58 -2.24 -5.10 3.64
N HIS A 59 -1.28 -6.00 3.38
CA HIS A 59 -0.61 -6.06 2.08
C HIS A 59 -1.56 -6.45 0.95
N CYS A 60 -2.54 -7.32 1.21
CA CYS A 60 -3.58 -7.69 0.24
C CYS A 60 -4.46 -6.50 -0.13
N TYR A 61 -4.73 -5.59 0.81
CA TYR A 61 -5.53 -4.38 0.54
C TYR A 61 -4.92 -3.50 -0.55
N LEU A 62 -3.58 -3.42 -0.59
CA LEU A 62 -2.80 -2.70 -1.60
C LEU A 62 -2.32 -3.61 -2.75
N LYS A 63 -2.92 -4.81 -2.92
CA LYS A 63 -2.58 -5.79 -3.96
C LYS A 63 -1.11 -6.27 -3.94
N ARG A 64 -0.45 -6.21 -2.79
CA ARG A 64 0.95 -6.65 -2.60
C ARG A 64 1.02 -8.10 -2.13
N TYR A 65 0.47 -9.01 -2.94
CA TYR A 65 0.31 -10.43 -2.55
C TYR A 65 1.61 -11.14 -2.20
N TRP A 66 2.72 -10.78 -2.85
CA TRP A 66 4.04 -11.35 -2.53
C TRP A 66 4.47 -11.06 -1.08
N LEU A 67 4.23 -9.85 -0.58
CA LEU A 67 4.55 -9.48 0.80
C LEU A 67 3.67 -10.24 1.78
N PHE A 68 2.37 -10.36 1.48
CA PHE A 68 1.46 -11.15 2.28
C PHE A 68 1.91 -12.61 2.40
N VAL A 69 2.27 -13.25 1.28
CA VAL A 69 2.75 -14.65 1.29
C VAL A 69 4.04 -14.78 2.09
N ALA A 70 4.99 -13.87 1.94
CA ALA A 70 6.24 -13.90 2.68
C ALA A 70 6.02 -13.75 4.20
N GLU A 71 5.17 -12.81 4.61
CA GLU A 71 4.86 -12.57 6.03
C GLU A 71 4.05 -13.74 6.63
N LEU A 72 3.12 -14.31 5.87
CA LEU A 72 2.36 -15.49 6.28
C LEU A 72 3.29 -16.70 6.51
N LEU A 73 4.16 -17.01 5.55
CA LEU A 73 5.12 -18.11 5.67
C LEU A 73 6.11 -17.88 6.81
N GLY A 74 6.63 -16.66 6.95
CA GLY A 74 7.51 -16.27 8.05
C GLY A 74 6.84 -16.42 9.42
N SER A 75 5.57 -16.01 9.52
CA SER A 75 4.77 -16.14 10.74
C SER A 75 4.49 -17.60 11.10
N ILE A 76 4.19 -18.45 10.10
CA ILE A 76 4.03 -19.89 10.31
C ILE A 76 5.35 -20.51 10.78
N TRP A 77 6.48 -20.14 10.16
CA TRP A 77 7.79 -20.64 10.56
C TRP A 77 8.13 -20.24 12.00
N ALA A 78 7.91 -18.99 12.38
CA ALA A 78 8.09 -18.50 13.75
C ALA A 78 7.18 -19.20 14.75
N LEU A 79 5.93 -19.47 14.37
CA LEU A 79 4.98 -20.22 15.20
C LEU A 79 5.46 -21.65 15.44
N VAL A 80 5.91 -22.35 14.39
CA VAL A 80 6.43 -23.72 14.50
C VAL A 80 7.65 -23.75 15.43
N GLY A 81 8.61 -22.84 15.26
CA GLY A 81 9.77 -22.73 16.16
C GLY A 81 9.37 -22.50 17.61
N SER A 82 8.42 -21.60 17.84
CA SER A 82 7.92 -21.30 19.19
C SER A 82 7.22 -22.50 19.85
N ILE A 83 6.41 -23.26 19.09
CA ILE A 83 5.72 -24.45 19.59
C ILE A 83 6.71 -25.58 19.92
N LEU A 84 7.78 -25.71 19.13
CA LEU A 84 8.84 -26.71 19.38
C LEU A 84 9.73 -26.36 20.60
N GLY A 85 9.50 -25.21 21.23
CA GLY A 85 10.22 -24.77 22.42
C GLY A 85 11.47 -23.95 22.11
N ASP A 86 11.72 -23.62 20.84
CA ASP A 86 12.87 -22.82 20.46
C ASP A 86 12.59 -21.32 20.66
N SER A 87 13.53 -20.63 21.32
CA SER A 87 13.41 -19.20 21.60
C SER A 87 13.53 -18.32 20.36
N TRP A 88 14.09 -18.82 19.25
CA TRP A 88 14.23 -18.04 18.01
C TRP A 88 12.87 -17.67 17.39
N GLY A 89 11.83 -18.48 17.59
CA GLY A 89 10.49 -18.19 17.07
C GLY A 89 9.91 -16.90 17.67
N VAL A 90 10.09 -16.72 18.99
CA VAL A 90 9.68 -15.50 19.69
C VAL A 90 10.46 -14.29 19.20
N TRP A 91 11.78 -14.41 19.03
CA TRP A 91 12.61 -13.34 18.49
C TRP A 91 12.21 -12.95 17.06
N PHE A 92 11.79 -13.93 16.25
CA PHE A 92 11.29 -13.67 14.91
C PHE A 92 9.96 -12.90 14.93
N PHE A 93 9.03 -13.22 15.83
CA PHE A 93 7.80 -12.43 16.00
C PHE A 93 8.08 -10.99 16.42
N ILE A 94 9.05 -10.77 17.32
CA ILE A 94 9.49 -9.42 17.69
C ILE A 94 10.04 -8.68 16.46
N ALA A 95 10.87 -9.34 15.65
CA ALA A 95 11.40 -8.75 14.43
C ALA A 95 10.31 -8.41 13.40
N LEU A 96 9.33 -9.30 13.19
CA LEU A 96 8.17 -9.05 12.34
C LEU A 96 7.36 -7.85 12.84
N PHE A 97 7.09 -7.80 14.15
CA PHE A 97 6.37 -6.68 14.75
C PHE A 97 7.11 -5.35 14.53
N LEU A 98 8.42 -5.31 14.77
CA LEU A 98 9.24 -4.11 14.52
C LEU A 98 9.28 -3.71 13.04
N PHE A 99 9.19 -4.67 12.13
CA PHE A 99 9.12 -4.43 10.68
C PHE A 99 7.75 -3.88 10.25
N GLU A 100 6.67 -4.38 10.84
CA GLU A 100 5.29 -3.97 10.53
C GLU A 100 4.90 -2.65 11.19
N LEU A 101 5.43 -2.36 12.39
CA LEU A 101 5.08 -1.17 13.17
C LEU A 101 5.22 0.16 12.39
N PRO A 102 6.31 0.41 11.61
CA PRO A 102 6.37 1.59 10.75
C PRO A 102 5.22 1.69 9.74
N GLN A 103 4.70 0.55 9.26
CA GLN A 103 3.61 0.56 8.28
C GLN A 103 2.30 1.08 8.88
N LEU A 104 2.07 0.84 10.17
CA LEU A 104 0.96 1.40 10.92
C LEU A 104 1.03 2.93 10.95
N PHE A 105 2.19 3.45 11.40
CA PHE A 105 2.39 4.90 11.56
C PHE A 105 2.44 5.65 10.23
N PHE A 106 2.88 4.99 9.16
CA PHE A 106 2.99 5.60 7.83
C PHE A 106 1.86 5.19 6.89
N SER A 107 0.73 4.70 7.40
CA SER A 107 -0.43 4.27 6.63
C SER A 107 -0.88 5.31 5.60
N GLN A 108 -1.00 6.58 6.01
CA GLN A 108 -1.37 7.71 5.15
C GLN A 108 -0.47 7.82 3.93
N ARG A 109 0.84 7.77 4.14
CA ARG A 109 1.81 7.87 3.05
C ARG A 109 1.79 6.63 2.17
N ILE A 110 1.65 5.44 2.74
CA ILE A 110 1.68 4.18 1.99
C ILE A 110 0.45 4.10 1.06
N ALA A 111 -0.74 4.36 1.60
CA ALA A 111 -1.99 4.36 0.85
C ALA A 111 -2.02 5.47 -0.20
N ARG A 112 -1.59 6.70 0.13
CA ARG A 112 -1.52 7.80 -0.86
C ARG A 112 -0.53 7.53 -2.00
N ASN A 113 0.64 6.96 -1.71
CA ASN A 113 1.57 6.58 -2.78
C ASN A 113 1.00 5.48 -3.69
N TYR A 114 0.32 4.48 -3.13
CA TYR A 114 -0.39 3.48 -3.92
C TYR A 114 -1.48 4.13 -4.78
N ASN A 115 -2.28 5.02 -4.20
CA ASN A 115 -3.34 5.75 -4.90
C ASN A 115 -2.78 6.62 -6.03
N TYR A 116 -1.66 7.29 -5.80
CA TYR A 116 -0.95 8.06 -6.83
C TYR A 116 -0.52 7.14 -7.98
N GLN A 117 0.09 5.99 -7.71
CA GLN A 117 0.51 5.05 -8.75
C GLN A 117 -0.68 4.54 -9.58
N VAL A 118 -1.76 4.14 -8.92
CA VAL A 118 -3.01 3.72 -9.60
C VAL A 118 -3.58 4.85 -10.44
N SER A 119 -3.65 6.06 -9.88
CA SER A 119 -4.16 7.25 -10.57
C SER A 119 -3.31 7.59 -11.79
N TYR A 120 -1.99 7.55 -11.66
CA TYR A 120 -1.07 7.79 -12.76
C TYR A 120 -1.21 6.74 -13.87
N GLN A 121 -1.38 5.46 -13.50
CA GLN A 121 -1.60 4.39 -14.47
C GLN A 121 -2.89 4.62 -15.26
N ILE A 122 -3.99 4.97 -14.60
CA ILE A 122 -5.26 5.30 -15.27
C ILE A 122 -5.08 6.49 -16.21
N TYR A 123 -4.35 7.53 -15.79
CA TYR A 123 -4.04 8.67 -16.64
C TYR A 123 -3.24 8.26 -17.88
N ALA A 124 -2.18 7.46 -17.69
CA ALA A 124 -1.32 6.99 -18.77
C ALA A 124 -2.08 6.13 -19.79
N ASP A 125 -3.02 5.30 -19.34
CA ASP A 125 -3.85 4.46 -20.22
C ASP A 125 -4.91 5.26 -21.00
N LEU A 126 -5.20 6.49 -20.59
CA LEU A 126 -6.13 7.41 -21.27
C LEU A 126 -5.41 8.43 -22.18
N GLN A 127 -4.08 8.52 -22.12
CA GLN A 127 -3.32 9.38 -23.02
C GLN A 127 -3.32 8.81 -24.46
N PRO A 128 -3.40 9.67 -25.49
CA PRO A 128 -3.26 9.24 -26.88
C PRO A 128 -1.80 8.87 -27.16
N GLY A 129 -1.49 7.59 -27.33
CA GLY A 129 -0.11 7.12 -27.55
C GLY A 129 0.16 5.63 -27.33
N LYS A 130 -0.88 4.81 -27.11
CA LYS A 130 -0.86 3.36 -27.36
C LYS A 130 -1.83 3.05 -28.49
#